data_AF-A0A965INQ9-F1
#
_entry.id   AF-A0A965INQ9-F1
#
_cell.length_a   1.000
_cell.length_b   1.000
_cell.length_c   1.000
_cell.angle_alpha   90.00
_cell.angle_beta   90.00
_cell.angle_gamma   90.00
#
_symmetry.space_group_name_H-M   'P 1'
#
loop_
_entity.id
_entity.type
_entity.pdbx_description
1 polymer ?
#
loop_
_entity_poly.entity_id
_entity_poly.type
_entity_poly.pdbx_seq_one_letter_code
_entity_poly.pdbx_strand_id
1 'polypeptide(L)' 'MTPQFGGTRLTVGDVLGVLAAGRTEAELLLDFPQLTHEDVLACLAFAAERSGGVGRPA' A
#
# COMPACT_ATOMS: atom_id res chain seq x y z
N MET A 1 -3.70 13.75 -5.16
CA MET A 1 -2.68 13.06 -5.97
C MET A 1 -2.67 11.59 -5.56
N THR A 2 -3.09 10.70 -6.45
CA THR A 2 -3.00 9.25 -6.20
C THR A 2 -1.64 8.79 -6.71
N PRO A 3 -0.81 8.07 -5.91
CA PRO A 3 0.45 7.54 -6.41
C PRO A 3 0.17 6.63 -7.61
N GLN A 4 0.76 6.98 -8.74
CA GLN A 4 0.68 6.24 -9.99
C GLN A 4 1.96 5.43 -10.10
N PHE A 5 1.89 4.16 -9.72
CA PHE A 5 2.99 3.23 -9.89
C PHE A 5 3.31 3.16 -11.38
N GLY A 6 4.53 3.59 -11.76
CA GLY A 6 4.95 3.71 -13.15
C GLY A 6 4.80 2.39 -13.90
N GLY A 7 3.76 2.28 -14.74
CA GLY A 7 3.57 1.17 -15.67
C GLY A 7 2.88 -0.08 -15.14
N THR A 8 2.50 -0.13 -13.86
CA THR A 8 1.83 -1.32 -13.30
C THR A 8 0.35 -1.03 -13.07
N ARG A 9 -0.53 -1.96 -13.46
CA ARG A 9 -2.00 -1.84 -13.30
C ARG A 9 -2.46 -1.99 -11.83
N LEU A 10 -1.53 -2.04 -10.87
CA LEU A 10 -1.82 -2.12 -9.45
C LEU A 10 -2.22 -0.76 -8.91
N THR A 11 -3.23 -0.75 -8.06
CA THR A 11 -3.69 0.47 -7.37
C THR A 11 -3.44 0.33 -5.88
N VAL A 12 -3.51 1.44 -5.14
CA VAL A 12 -3.47 1.42 -3.66
C VAL A 12 -4.48 0.42 -3.08
N GLY A 13 -5.64 0.26 -3.73
CA GLY A 13 -6.66 -0.72 -3.33
C GLY A 13 -6.23 -2.18 -3.50
N ASP A 14 -5.42 -2.48 -4.52
CA ASP A 14 -4.86 -3.82 -4.72
C ASP A 14 -3.85 -4.16 -3.63
N VAL A 15 -2.92 -3.25 -3.35
CA VAL A 15 -1.92 -3.39 -2.28
C VAL A 15 -2.61 -3.60 -0.93
N LEU A 16 -3.57 -2.74 -0.61
CA LEU A 16 -4.37 -2.87 0.61
C LEU A 16 -5.20 -4.14 0.64
N GLY A 17 -5.72 -4.61 -0.49
CA GLY A 17 -6.48 -5.85 -0.58
C GLY A 17 -5.63 -7.08 -0.29
N VAL A 18 -4.41 -7.13 -0.82
CA VAL A 18 -3.45 -8.21 -0.57
C VAL A 18 -2.97 -8.20 0.90
N LEU A 19 -2.69 -7.03 1.45
CA LEU A 19 -2.35 -6.88 2.87
C LEU A 19 -3.54 -7.26 3.78
N ALA A 20 -4.76 -6.86 3.43
CA ALA A 20 -5.98 -7.22 4.15
C ALA A 20 -6.30 -8.72 4.06
N ALA A 21 -5.85 -9.40 3.00
CA ALA A 21 -5.92 -10.86 2.88
C ALA A 21 -4.91 -11.59 3.80
N GLY A 22 -4.10 -10.86 4.57
CA GLY A 22 -3.11 -11.42 5.49
C GLY A 22 -1.77 -11.77 4.83
N ARG A 23 -1.53 -11.34 3.59
CA ARG A 23 -0.22 -11.50 2.96
C ARG A 23 0.75 -10.43 3.46
N THR A 24 2.04 -10.75 3.42
CA THR A 24 3.10 -9.82 3.81
C THR A 24 3.54 -8.96 2.63
N GLU A 25 4.16 -7.82 2.93
CA GLU A 25 4.80 -6.97 1.92
C GLU A 25 5.80 -7.75 1.06
N ALA A 26 6.60 -8.64 1.66
CA ALA A 26 7.60 -9.42 0.94
C ALA A 26 6.96 -10.30 -0.15
N GLU A 27 5.82 -10.94 0.14
CA GLU A 27 5.04 -11.71 -0.84
C GLU A 27 4.49 -10.82 -1.94
N LEU A 28 4.01 -9.62 -1.57
CA LEU A 28 3.52 -8.64 -2.54
C LEU A 28 4.64 -8.16 -3.47
N LEU A 29 5.83 -7.89 -2.96
CA LEU A 29 7.00 -7.51 -3.76
C LEU A 29 7.49 -8.68 -4.63
N LEU A 30 7.27 -9.93 -4.21
CA LEU A 30 7.60 -11.13 -4.99
C LEU A 30 6.66 -11.32 -6.18
N ASP A 31 5.35 -11.18 -5.96
CA ASP A 31 4.31 -11.21 -7.01
C ASP A 31 4.40 -9.97 -7.93
N PHE A 32 4.81 -8.83 -7.37
CA PHE A 32 4.88 -7.54 -8.04
C PHE A 32 6.27 -6.90 -7.86
N PRO A 33 7.31 -7.38 -8.57
CA PRO A 33 8.69 -6.89 -8.45
C PRO A 33 8.89 -5.43 -8.93
N GLN A 34 7.85 -4.87 -9.50
CA GLN A 34 7.73 -3.50 -9.99
C GLN A 34 7.11 -2.54 -8.96
N LEU A 35 6.65 -3.09 -7.83
CA LEU A 35 6.26 -2.34 -6.65
C LEU A 35 7.50 -2.21 -5.76
N THR A 36 7.71 -1.04 -5.18
CA THR A 36 8.83 -0.81 -4.27
C THR A 36 8.36 -0.71 -2.82
N HIS A 37 9.29 -0.85 -1.88
CA HIS A 37 9.00 -0.62 -0.47
C HIS A 37 8.43 0.80 -0.23
N GLU A 38 8.97 1.81 -0.92
CA GLU A 38 8.46 3.19 -0.85
C GLU A 38 7.00 3.30 -1.33
N ASP A 39 6.64 2.54 -2.38
CA ASP A 39 5.28 2.50 -2.90
C ASP A 39 4.29 1.91 -1.90
N VAL A 40 4.69 0.86 -1.18
CA VAL A 40 3.87 0.24 -0.11
C VAL A 40 3.73 1.20 1.07
N LEU A 41 4.81 1.86 1.48
CA LEU A 41 4.77 2.86 2.53
C LEU A 41 3.88 4.05 2.15
N ALA A 42 3.96 4.53 0.92
CA ALA A 42 3.09 5.60 0.42
C ALA A 42 1.62 5.15 0.38
N CYS A 43 1.34 3.89 -0.02
CA CYS A 43 0.00 3.30 0.07
C CYS A 43 -0.51 3.27 1.51
N LEU A 44 0.30 2.81 2.45
CA LEU A 44 -0.05 2.69 3.86
C LEU A 44 -0.28 4.06 4.50
N ALA A 45 0.60 5.03 4.23
CA ALA A 45 0.45 6.41 4.71
C ALA A 45 -0.85 7.02 4.17
N PHE A 46 -1.09 6.90 2.87
CA PHE A 46 -2.31 7.38 2.25
C PHE A 46 -3.58 6.67 2.76
N ALA A 47 -3.50 5.36 3.00
CA ALA A 47 -4.57 4.59 3.58
C ALA A 47 -4.86 5.03 5.01
N ALA A 48 -3.82 5.22 5.84
CA ALA A 48 -3.95 5.70 7.21
C ALA A 48 -4.52 7.13 7.27
N GLU A 49 -4.12 8.00 6.34
CA GLU A 49 -4.66 9.35 6.19
C GLU A 49 -6.14 9.33 5.77
N ARG A 50 -6.53 8.46 4.84
CA ARG A 50 -7.91 8.38 4.33
C ARG A 50 -8.88 7.59 5.18
N SER A 51 -8.42 6.53 5.84
CA SER A 51 -9.27 5.70 6.71
C SER A 51 -9.52 6.35 8.07
N GLY A 52 -8.80 7.43 8.39
CA GLY A 52 -9.15 8.34 9.48
C GLY A 52 -8.77 7.81 10.86
N GLY A 53 -7.57 8.17 11.31
CA GLY A 53 -7.28 8.40 12.73
C GLY A 53 -6.85 7.19 13.55
N VAL A 54 -5.59 6.77 13.42
CA VAL A 54 -4.88 6.10 14.53
C VAL A 54 -3.68 6.97 14.93
N GLY A 55 -4.00 8.04 15.64
CA GLY A 55 -3.02 9.03 16.05
C GLY A 55 -3.59 10.00 17.08
N ARG A 56 -4.32 9.50 18.10
CA ARG A 56 -4.39 10.19 19.39
C ARG A 56 -3.49 9.44 20.36
N PRO A 57 -2.25 9.88 20.62
CA PRO A 57 -1.69 9.65 21.94
C PRO A 57 -2.52 10.46 22.94
N ALA A 58 -3.04 9.79 23.97
CA ALA A 58 -3.69 10.40 25.11
C ALA A 58 -2.69 11.15 25.99
#